data_AF-A0AA96WKW4-F1
#
_entry.id   AF-A0AA96WKW4-F1
#
_cell.length_a   1.000
_cell.length_b   1.000
_cell.length_c   1.000
_cell.angle_alpha   90.00
_cell.angle_beta   90.00
_cell.angle_gamma   90.00
#
_symmetry.space_group_name_H-M   'P 1'
#
loop_
_entity.id
_entity.type
_entity.pdbx_description
1 polymer ?
#
loop_
_entity_poly.entity_id
_entity_poly.type
_entity_poly.pdbx_seq_one_letter_code
_entity_poly.pdbx_strand_id
1 'polypeptide(L)'
;MDAFPLVVNQQQLKLMQQAANQAIADLENQKQAGAFDSNGSQQEENLLTYGTDDYESARQLVQTIEQELQSKVQAWEETPETNQPVEISFNSYQIGLVRANLKRVMQSRADAQPSADQSETQLLQDLLEQLPEDSPQEDAD
;
A
#
# COMPACT_ATOMS: atom_id res chain seq x y z
N MET A 1 14.00 -11.81 6.69
CA MET A 1 12.56 -11.85 6.32
C MET A 1 12.52 -12.23 4.87
N ASP A 2 11.89 -13.36 4.55
CA ASP A 2 11.65 -13.78 3.17
C ASP A 2 10.67 -12.80 2.50
N ALA A 3 10.93 -12.47 1.23
CA ALA A 3 10.01 -11.64 0.46
C ALA A 3 8.80 -12.48 0.02
N PHE A 4 7.61 -11.90 0.06
CA PHE A 4 6.40 -12.53 -0.42
C PHE A 4 6.22 -12.21 -1.91
N PRO A 5 6.28 -13.21 -2.81
CA PRO A 5 6.01 -13.00 -4.22
C PRO A 5 4.50 -12.83 -4.44
N LEU A 6 4.10 -11.64 -4.86
CA LEU A 6 2.72 -11.34 -5.25
C LEU A 6 2.63 -11.33 -6.78
N VAL A 7 1.66 -12.08 -7.32
CA VAL A 7 1.46 -12.27 -8.76
C VAL A 7 0.22 -11.48 -9.17
N VAL A 8 0.40 -10.28 -9.73
CA VAL A 8 -0.71 -9.35 -10.05
C VAL A 8 -0.90 -9.14 -11.55
N ASN A 9 -2.14 -8.84 -11.95
CA ASN A 9 -2.45 -8.35 -13.29
C ASN A 9 -2.26 -6.83 -13.41
N GLN A 10 -2.35 -6.28 -14.62
CA GLN A 10 -2.13 -4.85 -14.87
C GLN A 10 -3.09 -3.93 -14.08
N GLN A 11 -4.36 -4.30 -13.97
CA GLN A 11 -5.35 -3.48 -13.22
C GLN A 11 -5.01 -3.47 -11.73
N GLN A 12 -4.70 -4.64 -11.18
CA GLN A 12 -4.28 -4.80 -9.80
C GLN A 12 -2.99 -4.01 -9.50
N LEU A 13 -2.00 -4.09 -10.38
CA LEU A 13 -0.76 -3.33 -10.26
C LEU A 13 -1.00 -1.81 -10.27
N LYS A 14 -1.87 -1.33 -11.16
CA LYS A 14 -2.27 0.09 -11.21
C LYS A 14 -3.01 0.52 -9.94
N LEU A 15 -3.88 -0.33 -9.38
CA LEU A 15 -4.56 -0.06 -8.12
C LEU A 15 -3.59 0.03 -6.95
N MET A 16 -2.61 -0.86 -6.88
CA MET A 16 -1.56 -0.80 -5.86
C MET A 16 -0.73 0.48 -5.98
N GLN A 17 -0.36 0.87 -7.21
CA GLN A 17 0.37 2.12 -7.46
C GLN A 17 -0.46 3.35 -7.04
N GLN A 18 -1.76 3.37 -7.37
CA GLN A 18 -2.67 4.44 -6.94
C GLN A 18 -2.80 4.50 -5.42
N ALA A 19 -2.90 3.35 -4.73
CA ALA A 19 -2.96 3.30 -3.28
C ALA A 19 -1.68 3.82 -2.63
N ALA A 20 -0.50 3.51 -3.19
CA ALA A 20 0.77 4.05 -2.72
C ALA A 20 0.85 5.58 -2.93
N ASN A 21 0.41 6.08 -4.09
CA ASN A 21 0.33 7.53 -4.35
C ASN A 21 -0.61 8.25 -3.38
N GLN A 22 -1.79 7.69 -3.12
CA GLN A 22 -2.73 8.24 -2.14
C GLN A 22 -2.11 8.25 -0.73
N ALA A 23 -1.38 7.19 -0.36
CA ALA A 23 -0.72 7.12 0.93
C ALA A 23 0.36 8.19 1.13
N ILE A 24 1.08 8.57 0.07
CA ILE A 24 2.02 9.70 0.09
C ILE A 24 1.26 11.01 0.34
N ALA A 25 0.15 11.24 -0.37
CA ALA A 25 -0.66 12.43 -0.16
C ALA A 25 -1.28 12.47 1.25
N ASP A 26 -1.74 11.34 1.78
CA ASP A 26 -2.24 11.24 3.15
C ASP A 26 -1.16 11.56 4.17
N LEU A 27 0.07 11.04 3.99
CA LEU A 27 1.21 11.37 4.84
C LEU A 27 1.51 12.87 4.83
N GLU A 28 1.47 13.52 3.67
CA GLU A 28 1.65 14.97 3.55
C GLU A 28 0.56 15.74 4.30
N ASN A 29 -0.70 15.32 4.19
CA ASN A 29 -1.82 15.91 4.93
C ASN A 29 -1.69 15.69 6.45
N GLN A 30 -1.32 14.49 6.88
CA GLN A 30 -1.09 14.16 8.29
C GLN A 30 0.04 15.00 8.89
N LYS A 31 1.14 15.20 8.16
CA LYS A 31 2.21 16.13 8.56
C LYS A 31 1.69 17.55 8.71
N GLN A 32 0.93 18.06 7.75
CA GLN A 32 0.36 19.41 7.83
C GLN A 32 -0.60 19.58 9.01
N ALA A 33 -1.28 18.51 9.41
CA ALA A 33 -2.14 18.46 10.59
C ALA A 33 -1.38 18.31 11.92
N GLY A 34 -0.04 18.18 11.89
CA GLY A 34 0.79 18.00 13.08
C GLY A 34 0.80 16.59 13.67
N ALA A 35 0.36 15.57 12.91
CA ALA A 35 0.29 14.19 13.39
C ALA A 35 1.67 13.57 13.69
N PHE A 36 2.73 14.13 13.12
CA PHE A 36 4.12 13.72 13.34
C PHE A 36 4.86 14.60 14.38
N ASP A 37 4.24 15.70 14.82
CA ASP A 37 4.78 16.62 15.83
C ASP A 37 4.20 16.35 17.25
N SER A 38 3.20 15.48 17.33
CA SER A 38 2.39 15.25 18.54
C SER A 38 2.93 14.08 19.34
N ASN A 39 3.24 14.28 20.63
CA ASN A 39 3.60 13.19 21.54
C ASN A 39 2.35 12.41 21.99
N GLY A 40 2.36 11.07 21.87
CA GLY A 40 1.29 10.20 22.39
C GLY A 40 0.64 9.31 21.33
N SER A 41 -0.69 9.17 21.37
CA SER A 41 -1.45 8.17 20.60
C SER A 41 -1.26 8.23 19.07
N GLN A 42 -0.89 9.40 18.54
CA GLN A 42 -0.57 9.57 17.12
C GLN A 42 0.79 8.99 16.74
N GLN A 43 1.80 9.03 17.61
CA GLN A 43 3.06 8.33 17.36
C GLN A 43 2.86 6.82 17.38
N GLU A 44 2.03 6.30 18.29
CA GLU A 44 1.67 4.89 18.33
C GLU A 44 0.96 4.47 17.03
N GLU A 45 0.00 5.27 16.56
CA GLU A 45 -0.66 5.02 15.27
C GLU A 45 0.32 5.08 14.08
N ASN A 46 1.26 6.03 14.08
CA ASN A 46 2.29 6.14 13.04
C ASN A 46 3.26 4.95 13.07
N LEU A 47 3.69 4.48 14.26
CA LEU A 47 4.52 3.29 14.40
C LEU A 47 3.78 2.03 13.94
N LEU A 48 2.50 1.89 14.29
CA LEU A 48 1.68 0.75 13.87
C LEU A 48 1.43 0.75 12.35
N THR A 49 1.22 1.93 11.76
CA THR A 49 0.92 2.05 10.33
C THR A 49 2.20 2.03 9.49
N TYR A 50 3.16 2.88 9.84
CA TYR A 50 4.36 3.21 9.07
C TYR A 50 5.66 2.67 9.68
N GLY A 51 5.60 1.92 10.78
CA GLY A 51 6.79 1.31 11.38
C GLY A 51 7.77 2.34 11.95
N THR A 52 7.40 3.60 11.90
CA THR A 52 8.21 4.77 12.26
C THR A 52 7.26 5.90 12.64
N ASP A 53 7.62 6.66 13.68
CA ASP A 53 6.97 7.92 14.05
C ASP A 53 7.62 9.13 13.36
N ASP A 54 8.69 8.92 12.59
CA ASP A 54 9.32 9.96 11.77
C ASP A 54 8.67 10.06 10.38
N TYR A 55 8.25 11.28 10.01
CA TYR A 55 7.61 11.56 8.74
C TYR A 55 8.50 11.27 7.53
N GLU A 56 9.77 11.67 7.57
CA GLU A 56 10.67 11.52 6.42
C GLU A 56 10.88 10.04 6.11
N SER A 57 11.05 9.23 7.15
CA SER A 57 11.17 7.77 7.09
C SER A 57 9.88 7.13 6.59
N ALA A 58 8.71 7.50 7.12
CA ALA A 58 7.41 6.98 6.67
C ALA A 58 7.19 7.29 5.18
N ARG A 59 7.48 8.53 4.77
CA ARG A 59 7.39 8.97 3.38
C ARG A 59 8.35 8.19 2.48
N GLN A 60 9.60 7.99 2.89
CA GLN A 60 10.58 7.24 2.10
C GLN A 60 10.16 5.78 1.91
N LEU A 61 9.59 5.15 2.94
CA LEU A 61 9.08 3.77 2.85
C LEU A 61 7.96 3.66 1.82
N VAL A 62 6.96 4.53 1.89
CA VAL A 62 5.85 4.53 0.93
C VAL A 62 6.33 4.91 -0.48
N GLN A 63 7.26 5.85 -0.61
CA GLN A 63 7.86 6.21 -1.90
C GLN A 63 8.64 5.07 -2.54
N THR A 64 9.34 4.26 -1.74
CA THR A 64 10.07 3.09 -2.25
C THR A 64 9.09 2.07 -2.84
N ILE A 65 7.97 1.83 -2.16
CA ILE A 65 6.89 0.96 -2.66
C ILE A 65 6.29 1.54 -3.95
N GLU A 66 6.01 2.84 -3.97
CA GLU A 66 5.44 3.52 -5.15
C GLU A 66 6.37 3.43 -6.37
N GLN A 67 7.66 3.68 -6.21
CA GLN A 67 8.65 3.61 -7.29
C GLN A 67 8.80 2.19 -7.84
N GLU A 68 8.79 1.18 -6.96
CA GLU A 68 8.83 -0.21 -7.39
C GLU A 68 7.60 -0.56 -8.24
N LEU A 69 6.40 -0.20 -7.76
CA LEU A 69 5.15 -0.39 -8.48
C LEU A 69 5.13 0.37 -9.80
N GLN A 70 5.56 1.63 -9.82
CA GLN A 70 5.65 2.45 -11.03
C GLN A 70 6.58 1.83 -12.07
N SER A 71 7.76 1.36 -11.65
CA SER A 71 8.70 0.69 -12.55
C SER A 71 8.08 -0.56 -13.17
N LYS A 72 7.33 -1.35 -12.40
CA LYS A 72 6.60 -2.51 -12.92
C LYS A 72 5.49 -2.12 -13.89
N VAL A 73 4.73 -1.06 -13.61
CA VAL A 73 3.69 -0.55 -14.52
C VAL A 73 4.31 -0.13 -15.85
N GLN A 74 5.39 0.66 -15.81
CA GLN A 74 6.09 1.13 -17.00
C GLN A 74 6.64 -0.04 -17.83
N ALA A 75 7.29 -1.02 -17.19
CA ALA A 75 7.80 -2.20 -17.87
C ALA A 75 6.69 -3.00 -18.59
N TRP A 76 5.51 -3.08 -17.98
CA TRP A 76 4.34 -3.71 -18.61
C TRP A 76 3.85 -2.89 -19.81
N GLU A 77 3.74 -1.57 -19.67
CA GLU A 77 3.28 -0.68 -20.74
C GLU A 77 4.24 -0.64 -21.94
N GLU A 78 5.53 -0.83 -21.71
CA GLU A 78 6.54 -0.96 -22.77
C GLU A 78 6.52 -2.33 -23.47
N THR A 79 6.03 -3.38 -22.80
CA THR A 79 5.95 -4.75 -23.34
C THR A 79 4.55 -5.38 -23.19
N PRO A 80 3.51 -4.77 -23.79
CA PRO A 80 2.11 -5.18 -23.59
C PRO A 80 1.81 -6.59 -24.13
N GLU A 81 2.65 -7.13 -25.00
CA GLU A 81 2.50 -8.46 -25.60
C GLU A 81 2.71 -9.62 -24.61
N THR A 82 3.31 -9.36 -23.44
CA THR A 82 3.62 -10.44 -22.51
C THR A 82 2.42 -10.91 -21.71
N ASN A 83 1.40 -10.08 -21.45
CA ASN A 83 0.17 -10.42 -20.68
C ASN A 83 0.40 -11.29 -19.43
N GLN A 84 1.63 -11.28 -18.91
CA GLN A 84 2.10 -12.18 -17.88
C GLN A 84 1.97 -11.46 -16.56
N PRO A 85 1.43 -12.12 -15.53
CA PRO A 85 1.32 -11.49 -14.24
C PRO A 85 2.71 -11.10 -13.72
N VAL A 86 2.79 -9.93 -13.11
CA VAL A 86 4.05 -9.38 -12.59
C VAL A 86 4.27 -9.90 -11.18
N GLU A 87 5.46 -10.43 -10.95
CA GLU A 87 5.94 -10.75 -9.62
C GLU A 87 6.49 -9.50 -8.93
N ILE A 88 5.95 -9.24 -7.74
CA ILE A 88 6.40 -8.18 -6.84
C ILE A 88 6.86 -8.84 -5.56
N SER A 89 8.02 -8.45 -5.04
CA SER A 89 8.61 -9.04 -3.84
C SER A 89 8.59 -8.02 -2.71
N PHE A 90 7.58 -8.12 -1.84
CA PHE A 90 7.49 -7.28 -0.65
C PHE A 90 8.01 -8.02 0.58
N ASN A 91 8.74 -7.34 1.45
CA ASN A 91 8.95 -7.84 2.80
C ASN A 91 7.66 -7.72 3.62
N SER A 92 7.57 -8.44 4.75
CA SER A 92 6.38 -8.43 5.62
C SER A 92 5.94 -7.01 5.99
N TYR A 93 6.88 -6.14 6.32
CA TYR A 93 6.57 -4.75 6.67
C TYR A 93 5.91 -3.97 5.50
N GLN A 94 6.44 -4.10 4.27
CA GLN A 94 5.86 -3.51 3.06
C GLN A 94 4.48 -4.08 2.74
N ILE A 95 4.24 -5.37 3.00
CA ILE A 95 2.92 -5.99 2.84
C ILE A 95 1.89 -5.32 3.76
N GLY A 96 2.24 -5.14 5.03
CA GLY A 96 1.38 -4.45 6.00
C GLY A 96 0.99 -3.06 5.53
N LEU A 97 1.96 -2.28 5.04
CA LEU A 97 1.73 -0.95 4.45
C LEU A 97 0.81 -1.00 3.23
N VAL A 98 1.09 -1.88 2.27
CA VAL A 98 0.26 -2.02 1.07
C VAL A 98 -1.17 -2.39 1.44
N ARG A 99 -1.37 -3.34 2.37
CA ARG A 99 -2.71 -3.73 2.87
C ARG A 99 -3.43 -2.55 3.53
N ALA A 100 -2.76 -1.82 4.42
CA ALA A 100 -3.35 -0.68 5.11
C ALA A 100 -3.82 0.40 4.11
N ASN A 101 -2.99 0.71 3.13
CA ASN A 101 -3.30 1.70 2.09
C ASN A 101 -4.44 1.24 1.17
N LEU A 102 -4.46 -0.03 0.75
CA LEU A 102 -5.55 -0.61 -0.04
C LEU A 102 -6.89 -0.58 0.71
N LYS A 103 -6.89 -0.93 2.02
CA LYS A 103 -8.09 -0.84 2.87
C LYS A 103 -8.61 0.60 2.96
N ARG A 104 -7.71 1.58 3.10
CA ARG A 104 -8.08 3.00 3.16
C ARG A 104 -8.69 3.49 1.85
N VAL A 105 -8.13 3.10 0.71
CA VAL A 105 -8.71 3.40 -0.62
C VAL A 105 -10.09 2.76 -0.79
N MET A 106 -10.26 1.52 -0.32
CA MET A 106 -11.55 0.85 -0.35
C MET A 106 -12.59 1.57 0.52
N GLN A 107 -12.21 2.02 1.71
CA GLN A 107 -13.07 2.79 2.62
C GLN A 107 -13.44 4.15 2.03
N SER A 108 -12.47 4.94 1.57
CA SER A 108 -12.73 6.28 1.02
C SER A 108 -13.66 6.25 -0.19
N ARG A 109 -13.61 5.18 -0.99
CA ARG A 109 -14.53 4.96 -2.12
C ARG A 109 -15.94 4.59 -1.67
N ALA A 110 -16.07 3.77 -0.62
CA ALA A 110 -17.37 3.44 -0.04
C ALA A 110 -18.07 4.69 0.52
N ASP A 111 -17.31 5.62 1.11
CA ASP A 111 -17.83 6.88 1.65
C ASP A 111 -18.17 7.91 0.56
N ALA A 112 -17.35 8.01 -0.51
CA ALA A 112 -17.52 9.02 -1.56
C ALA A 112 -18.61 8.67 -2.59
N GLN A 113 -18.82 7.37 -2.89
CA GLN A 113 -19.85 6.92 -3.83
C GLN A 113 -20.29 5.48 -3.50
N PRO A 114 -21.49 5.25 -2.95
CA PRO A 114 -21.99 3.89 -2.69
C PRO A 114 -22.26 3.09 -3.98
N SER A 115 -22.21 3.75 -5.15
CA SER A 115 -22.27 3.15 -6.48
C SER A 115 -20.90 3.06 -7.16
N ALA A 116 -19.79 3.17 -6.42
CA ALA A 116 -18.45 3.02 -6.94
C ALA A 116 -18.32 1.71 -7.73
N ASP A 117 -17.58 1.76 -8.83
CA ASP A 117 -17.41 0.69 -9.81
C ASP A 117 -17.17 -0.65 -9.10
N GLN A 118 -18.22 -1.49 -9.05
CA GLN A 118 -18.20 -2.74 -8.27
C GLN A 118 -17.02 -3.63 -8.66
N SER A 119 -16.61 -3.55 -9.93
CA SER A 119 -15.44 -4.20 -10.51
C SER A 119 -14.14 -3.82 -9.78
N GLU A 120 -13.94 -2.53 -9.51
CA GLU A 120 -12.71 -2.03 -8.89
C GLU A 120 -12.67 -2.33 -7.39
N THR A 121 -13.81 -2.26 -6.71
CA THR A 121 -13.95 -2.69 -5.31
C THR A 121 -13.67 -4.18 -5.16
N GLN A 122 -14.16 -5.01 -6.09
CA GLN A 122 -13.87 -6.44 -6.12
C GLN A 122 -12.39 -6.73 -6.34
N LEU A 123 -11.73 -5.98 -7.23
CA LEU A 123 -10.28 -6.10 -7.47
C LEU A 123 -9.45 -5.71 -6.25
N LEU A 124 -9.84 -4.65 -5.53
CA LEU A 124 -9.21 -4.27 -4.27
C LEU A 124 -9.39 -5.34 -3.19
N GLN A 125 -10.57 -5.95 -3.12
CA GLN A 125 -10.84 -7.06 -2.20
C GLN A 125 -9.98 -8.28 -2.54
N ASP A 126 -9.92 -8.68 -3.81
CA ASP A 126 -9.08 -9.78 -4.28
C ASP A 126 -7.59 -9.54 -3.98
N LEU A 127 -7.09 -8.32 -4.19
CA LEU A 127 -5.73 -7.92 -3.80
C LEU A 127 -5.50 -8.06 -2.28
N LEU A 128 -6.47 -7.65 -1.46
CA LEU A 128 -6.39 -7.79 -0.02
C LEU A 128 -6.47 -9.26 0.43
N GLU A 129 -7.12 -10.15 -0.30
CA GLU A 129 -7.13 -11.59 -0.01
C GLU A 129 -5.80 -12.26 -0.41
N GLN A 130 -5.14 -11.77 -1.46
CA GLN A 130 -3.84 -12.28 -1.91
C GLN A 130 -2.67 -11.88 -1.01
N LEU A 131 -2.74 -10.71 -0.38
CA LEU A 131 -1.71 -10.23 0.54
C LEU A 131 -1.88 -10.94 1.89
N PRO A 132 -0.82 -11.50 2.51
CA PRO A 132 -0.97 -12.17 3.80
C PRO A 132 -1.47 -11.20 4.86
N GLU A 133 -2.44 -11.64 5.67
CA GLU A 133 -3.00 -10.82 6.75
C GLU A 133 -1.98 -10.47 7.84
N ASP A 134 -0.92 -11.26 7.91
CA ASP A 134 0.09 -11.27 8.95
C ASP A 134 1.37 -10.59 8.44
N SER A 135 1.71 -9.47 9.07
CA SER A 135 3.05 -8.86 9.03
C SER A 135 3.54 -8.84 10.46
N PRO A 136 4.79 -9.26 10.68
CA PRO A 136 5.09 -10.39 11.56
C PRO A 136 4.34 -10.30 12.90
N GLN A 137 3.57 -11.34 13.22
CA GLN A 137 3.52 -11.79 14.61
C GLN A 137 4.94 -11.73 15.19
N GLU A 138 5.12 -10.91 16.22
CA GLU A 138 6.16 -11.10 17.22
C GLU A 138 5.98 -12.50 17.82
N ASP A 139 6.38 -13.53 17.07
CA ASP A 139 6.73 -14.83 17.62
C ASP A 139 8.19 -14.70 18.03
N ALA A 140 8.39 -14.11 19.20
CA ALA A 140 9.67 -14.09 19.89
C ALA A 140 9.43 -14.60 21.32
N ASP A 141 9.47 -15.93 21.44
CA ASP A 141 9.73 -16.80 22.62
C ASP A 141 8.86 -16.64 23.89
#